data_AF-A0A3P6CJV0-F1
#
_entry.id   AF-A0A3P6CJV0-F1
#
_cell.length_a   1.000
_cell.length_b   1.000
_cell.length_c   1.000
_cell.angle_alpha   90.00
_cell.angle_beta   90.00
_cell.angle_gamma   90.00
#
_symmetry.space_group_name_H-M   'P 1'
#
loop_
_entity.id
_entity.type
_entity.pdbx_description
1 polymer ?
#
loop_
_entity_poly.entity_id
_entity_poly.type
_entity_poly.pdbx_seq_one_letter_code
_entity_poly.pdbx_strand_id
1 'polypeptide(L)'
;MSASSSTTGGRRRARTPGIPSKCWCGVGITSKTNQNPYRRYYRCIYAASLRNDNHVFKWVDKAFTDEIQQLDNQVRMLEEEVQFLKATIRSESELSEGPKIMEPKIKISGGCVILAVVLVLGIMMYKK
;
A
#
# COMPACT_ATOMS: atom_id res chain seq x y z
N MET A 1 -32.26 37.29 21.35
CA MET A 1 -32.47 35.96 21.97
C MET A 1 -32.00 34.92 20.96
N SER A 2 -30.80 34.36 21.14
CA SER A 2 -30.20 33.45 20.17
C SER A 2 -30.55 32.01 20.53
N ALA A 3 -31.29 31.33 19.66
CA ALA A 3 -31.68 29.94 19.86
C ALA A 3 -30.54 29.01 19.44
N SER A 4 -29.75 28.56 20.42
CA SER A 4 -28.78 27.48 20.25
C SER A 4 -29.54 26.16 20.07
N SER A 5 -29.65 25.67 18.85
CA SER A 5 -30.23 24.35 18.56
C SER A 5 -29.20 23.26 18.86
N SER A 6 -29.22 22.78 20.10
CA SER A 6 -28.49 21.60 20.55
C SER A 6 -29.08 20.36 19.85
N THR A 7 -28.41 19.87 18.80
CA THR A 7 -28.77 18.59 18.18
C THR A 7 -28.29 17.45 19.07
N THR A 8 -29.19 16.99 19.93
CA THR A 8 -28.96 15.86 20.83
C THR A 8 -28.82 14.56 20.03
N GLY A 9 -27.58 14.08 19.96
CA GLY A 9 -27.14 12.69 19.78
C GLY A 9 -28.19 11.67 19.37
N GLY A 10 -28.67 11.73 18.12
CA GLY A 10 -29.33 10.60 17.47
C GLY A 10 -28.31 9.48 17.33
N ARG A 11 -28.41 8.47 18.21
CA ARG A 11 -27.60 7.24 18.22
C ARG A 11 -27.28 6.85 16.79
N ARG A 12 -25.99 6.95 16.44
CA ARG A 12 -25.44 6.69 15.11
C ARG A 12 -26.08 5.38 14.64
N ARG A 13 -26.97 5.44 13.64
CA ARG A 13 -27.23 4.25 12.80
C ARG A 13 -25.83 3.78 12.46
N ALA A 14 -25.43 2.60 12.95
CA ALA A 14 -24.10 2.08 12.65
C ALA A 14 -24.02 2.04 11.13
N ARG A 15 -23.38 3.06 10.54
CA ARG A 15 -23.18 3.14 9.11
C ARG A 15 -22.06 2.15 8.88
N THR A 16 -22.41 0.88 8.79
CA THR A 16 -21.48 -0.15 8.36
C THR A 16 -21.07 0.25 6.94
N PRO A 17 -19.79 0.62 6.71
CA PRO A 17 -19.28 0.83 5.36
C PRO A 17 -19.50 -0.47 4.57
N GLY A 18 -19.85 -0.35 3.29
CA GLY A 18 -20.00 -1.54 2.44
C GLY A 18 -21.14 -2.48 2.82
N ILE A 19 -20.95 -3.77 2.58
CA ILE A 19 -21.98 -4.80 2.81
C ILE A 19 -22.04 -5.19 4.30
N PRO A 20 -23.21 -5.08 4.96
CA PRO A 20 -23.31 -5.43 6.37
C PRO A 20 -23.22 -6.96 6.57
N SER A 21 -22.22 -7.40 7.34
CA SER A 21 -22.04 -8.82 7.69
C SER A 21 -22.72 -9.22 9.00
N LYS A 22 -22.78 -8.31 9.98
CA LYS A 22 -23.34 -8.56 11.31
C LYS A 22 -24.06 -7.33 11.86
N CYS A 23 -25.13 -7.54 12.61
CA CYS A 23 -25.79 -6.47 13.35
C CYS A 23 -25.13 -6.27 14.72
N TRP A 24 -25.19 -5.05 15.25
CA TRP A 24 -24.69 -4.71 16.60
C TRP A 24 -25.31 -5.56 17.72
N CYS A 25 -26.48 -6.16 17.49
CA CYS A 25 -27.14 -7.08 18.42
C CYS A 25 -26.59 -8.52 18.41
N GLY A 26 -25.55 -8.79 17.61
CA GLY A 26 -24.94 -10.12 17.52
C GLY A 26 -25.56 -11.06 16.48
N VAL A 27 -26.80 -10.80 16.06
CA VAL A 27 -27.52 -11.62 15.06
C VAL A 27 -27.08 -11.29 13.63
N GLY A 28 -27.15 -12.30 12.75
CA GLY A 28 -26.84 -12.18 11.32
C GLY A 28 -27.81 -11.30 10.52
N ILE A 29 -27.46 -11.11 9.25
CA ILE A 29 -28.19 -10.27 8.30
C ILE A 29 -28.94 -11.18 7.29
N THR A 30 -30.15 -10.79 6.92
CA THR A 30 -30.95 -11.42 5.87
C THR A 30 -31.20 -10.42 4.74
N SER A 31 -31.33 -10.92 3.51
CA SER A 31 -31.83 -10.13 2.38
C SER A 31 -33.29 -10.52 2.11
N LYS A 32 -34.22 -9.56 2.23
CA LYS A 32 -35.66 -9.80 2.02
C LYS A 32 -36.19 -8.92 0.88
N THR A 33 -37.26 -9.40 0.23
CA THR A 33 -37.96 -8.71 -0.86
C THR A 33 -39.45 -8.48 -0.53
N ASN A 34 -39.91 -8.93 0.65
CA ASN A 34 -41.31 -9.26 0.93
C ASN A 34 -42.34 -8.10 0.94
N GLN A 35 -41.95 -6.87 0.64
CA GLN A 35 -42.89 -5.73 0.52
C GLN A 35 -42.65 -4.85 -0.72
N ASN A 36 -41.59 -5.10 -1.50
CA ASN A 36 -41.34 -4.41 -2.76
C ASN A 36 -40.54 -5.35 -3.68
N PRO A 37 -41.18 -6.04 -4.66
CA PRO A 37 -40.52 -7.04 -5.50
C PRO A 37 -39.31 -6.49 -6.27
N TYR A 38 -39.21 -5.16 -6.44
CA TYR A 38 -38.19 -4.52 -7.26
C TYR A 38 -36.92 -4.15 -6.50
N ARG A 39 -36.90 -4.17 -5.16
CA ARG A 39 -35.72 -3.71 -4.41
C ARG A 39 -35.40 -4.55 -3.20
N ARG A 40 -34.16 -5.05 -3.17
CA ARG A 40 -33.61 -5.86 -2.07
C ARG A 40 -32.94 -4.97 -1.04
N TYR A 41 -33.03 -5.37 0.23
CA TYR A 41 -32.34 -4.74 1.34
C TYR A 41 -31.73 -5.79 2.27
N TYR A 42 -30.63 -5.42 2.92
CA TYR A 42 -30.04 -6.11 4.06
C TYR A 42 -30.72 -5.65 5.34
N ARG A 43 -31.18 -6.59 6.18
CA ARG A 43 -31.74 -6.30 7.50
C ARG A 43 -31.29 -7.33 8.53
N CYS A 44 -31.17 -6.92 9.80
CA CYS A 44 -30.99 -7.86 10.90
C CYS A 44 -32.15 -8.90 10.95
N ILE A 45 -31.81 -10.18 11.15
CA ILE A 45 -32.81 -11.27 11.20
C ILE A 45 -33.78 -11.08 12.37
N TYR A 46 -33.27 -10.74 13.55
CA TYR A 46 -34.10 -10.51 14.75
C TYR A 46 -35.08 -9.34 14.53
N ALA A 47 -34.56 -8.25 13.96
CA ALA A 47 -35.35 -7.08 13.60
C ALA A 47 -36.38 -7.35 12.52
N ALA A 48 -36.19 -8.36 11.67
CA ALA A 48 -37.10 -8.65 10.58
C ALA A 48 -38.52 -9.00 11.06
N SER A 49 -38.68 -9.39 12.32
CA SER A 49 -39.97 -9.66 12.98
C SER A 49 -40.52 -8.45 13.75
N LEU A 50 -39.79 -7.34 13.83
CA LEU A 50 -40.17 -6.12 14.54
C LEU A 50 -40.63 -5.03 13.55
N ARG A 51 -41.60 -4.21 13.96
CA ARG A 51 -42.18 -3.15 13.11
C ARG A 51 -41.41 -1.82 13.15
N ASN A 52 -40.73 -1.52 14.25
CA ASN A 52 -39.97 -0.29 14.41
C ASN A 52 -38.78 -0.56 15.34
N ASP A 53 -37.60 -0.71 14.74
CA ASP A 53 -36.38 -1.06 15.44
C ASP A 53 -35.20 -0.24 14.90
N ASN A 54 -34.09 -0.22 15.64
CA ASN A 54 -32.88 0.52 15.32
C ASN A 54 -31.73 -0.41 14.87
N HIS A 55 -32.05 -1.61 14.37
CA HIS A 55 -31.04 -2.54 13.86
C HIS A 55 -30.59 -2.16 12.45
N VAL A 56 -29.62 -2.92 11.95
CA VAL A 56 -29.09 -2.77 10.59
C VAL A 56 -30.22 -2.88 9.59
N PHE A 57 -30.33 -1.83 8.76
CA PHE A 57 -31.13 -1.76 7.56
C PHE A 57 -30.33 -0.99 6.50
N LYS A 58 -30.06 -1.62 5.36
CA LYS A 58 -29.32 -1.00 4.26
C LYS A 58 -29.81 -1.55 2.92
N TRP A 59 -30.03 -0.68 1.94
CA TRP A 59 -30.37 -1.12 0.59
C TRP A 59 -29.19 -1.82 -0.09
N VAL A 60 -29.46 -2.85 -0.89
CA VAL A 60 -28.40 -3.68 -1.51
C VAL A 60 -27.56 -2.88 -2.50
N ASP A 61 -28.19 -2.06 -3.35
CA ASP A 61 -27.52 -1.15 -4.28
C ASP A 61 -26.57 -0.20 -3.54
N LYS A 62 -27.05 0.45 -2.48
CA LYS A 62 -26.22 1.34 -1.66
C LYS A 62 -25.09 0.58 -0.98
N ALA A 63 -25.33 -0.64 -0.50
CA ALA A 63 -24.30 -1.45 0.12
C ALA A 63 -23.19 -1.80 -0.89
N PHE A 64 -23.54 -2.14 -2.13
CA PHE A 64 -22.57 -2.40 -3.20
C PHE A 64 -21.83 -1.14 -3.64
N THR A 65 -22.51 -0.01 -3.81
CA THR A 65 -21.83 1.26 -4.13
C THR A 65 -20.83 1.65 -3.04
N ASP A 66 -21.23 1.56 -1.77
CA ASP A 66 -20.34 1.85 -0.64
C ASP A 66 -19.14 0.86 -0.61
N GLU A 67 -19.34 -0.42 -0.94
CA GLU A 67 -18.29 -1.45 -0.99
C GLU A 67 -17.29 -1.18 -2.12
N ILE A 68 -17.79 -0.92 -3.33
CA ILE A 68 -16.96 -0.62 -4.51
C ILE A 68 -16.12 0.63 -4.24
N GLN A 69 -16.73 1.69 -3.68
CA GLN A 69 -15.99 2.90 -3.34
C GLN A 69 -14.92 2.64 -2.27
N GLN A 70 -15.17 1.76 -1.31
CA GLN A 70 -14.17 1.39 -0.32
C GLN A 70 -13.01 0.62 -0.96
N LEU A 71 -13.31 -0.36 -1.81
CA LEU A 71 -12.30 -1.14 -2.53
C LEU A 71 -11.45 -0.25 -3.45
N ASP A 72 -12.07 0.67 -4.18
CA ASP A 72 -11.39 1.65 -5.03
C ASP A 72 -10.37 2.49 -4.24
N ASN A 73 -10.77 2.97 -3.05
CA ASN A 73 -9.86 3.69 -2.17
C ASN A 73 -8.70 2.82 -1.68
N GLN A 74 -8.95 1.56 -1.35
CA GLN A 74 -7.90 0.63 -0.92
C GLN A 74 -6.91 0.33 -2.05
N VAL A 75 -7.41 0.12 -3.27
CA VAL A 75 -6.58 -0.08 -4.46
C VAL A 75 -5.71 1.16 -4.71
N ARG A 76 -6.28 2.36 -4.68
CA ARG A 76 -5.52 3.60 -4.87
C ARG A 76 -4.40 3.76 -3.85
N MET A 77 -4.66 3.50 -2.57
CA MET A 77 -3.59 3.59 -1.55
C MET A 77 -2.49 2.55 -1.77
N LEU A 78 -2.86 1.32 -2.16
CA LEU A 78 -1.88 0.27 -2.49
C LEU A 78 -1.04 0.64 -3.71
N GLU A 79 -1.64 1.24 -4.74
CA GLU A 79 -0.92 1.72 -5.92
C GLU A 79 0.10 2.81 -5.55
N GLU A 80 -0.29 3.74 -4.68
CA GLU A 80 0.61 4.78 -4.14
C GLU A 80 1.79 4.16 -3.36
N GLU A 81 1.52 3.20 -2.48
CA GLU A 81 2.57 2.48 -1.72
C GLU A 81 3.52 1.70 -2.64
N VAL A 82 3.01 1.02 -3.67
CA VAL A 82 3.82 0.29 -4.65
C VAL A 82 4.70 1.24 -5.45
N GLN A 83 4.17 2.40 -5.87
CA GLN A 83 4.96 3.41 -6.57
C GLN A 83 6.07 3.98 -5.67
N PHE A 84 5.77 4.25 -4.40
CA PHE A 84 6.74 4.71 -3.43
C PHE A 84 7.88 3.69 -3.24
N LEU A 85 7.54 2.42 -2.97
CA LEU A 85 8.52 1.35 -2.81
C LEU A 85 9.39 1.16 -4.07
N LYS A 86 8.78 1.22 -5.25
CA LYS A 86 9.51 1.14 -6.52
C LYS A 86 10.51 2.29 -6.68
N ALA A 87 10.16 3.50 -6.26
CA ALA A 87 11.06 4.65 -6.26
C ALA A 87 12.21 4.47 -5.26
N THR A 88 11.93 3.97 -4.06
CA THR A 88 12.96 3.66 -3.04
C THR A 88 13.96 2.64 -3.55
N ILE A 89 13.49 1.50 -4.08
CA ILE A 89 14.36 0.44 -4.62
C ILE A 89 15.23 0.99 -5.75
N ARG A 90 14.66 1.81 -6.64
CA ARG A 90 15.44 2.45 -7.71
C ARG A 90 16.54 3.35 -7.13
N SER A 91 16.25 4.14 -6.10
CA SER A 91 17.26 5.00 -5.48
C SER A 91 18.38 4.20 -4.79
N GLU A 92 18.05 3.06 -4.18
CA GLU A 92 19.03 2.16 -3.53
C GLU A 92 19.91 1.43 -4.56
N SER A 93 19.35 1.01 -5.70
CA SER A 93 20.14 0.38 -6.77
C SER A 93 21.17 1.34 -7.36
N GLU A 94 20.84 2.62 -7.49
CA GLU A 94 21.74 3.65 -8.01
C GLU A 94 22.87 3.99 -7.00
N LEU A 95 22.62 3.79 -5.70
CA LEU A 95 23.64 3.93 -4.65
C LEU A 95 24.57 2.70 -4.58
N SER A 96 24.06 1.51 -4.91
CA SER A 96 24.83 0.27 -5.01
C SER A 96 25.75 0.24 -6.24
N GLU A 97 25.43 0.98 -7.29
CA GLU A 97 26.36 1.25 -8.40
C GLU A 97 27.37 2.35 -8.01
N GLY A 98 28.09 2.14 -6.90
CA GLY A 98 29.23 2.98 -6.54
C GLY A 98 30.26 3.02 -7.68
N PRO A 99 31.10 4.08 -7.75
CA PRO A 99 32.04 4.25 -8.85
C PRO A 99 32.88 2.99 -8.98
N LYS A 100 32.85 2.37 -10.17
CA LYS A 100 33.74 1.28 -10.55
C LYS A 100 35.14 1.76 -10.23
N ILE A 101 35.71 1.32 -9.11
CA ILE A 101 37.09 1.63 -8.76
C ILE A 101 37.88 1.06 -9.93
N MET A 102 38.36 1.96 -10.79
CA MET A 102 39.25 1.59 -11.87
C MET A 102 40.49 1.06 -11.17
N GLU A 103 40.61 -0.26 -11.11
CA GLU A 103 41.86 -0.86 -10.68
C GLU A 103 42.96 -0.35 -11.62
N PRO A 104 44.03 0.30 -11.09
CA PRO A 104 45.13 0.71 -11.93
C PRO A 104 45.81 -0.56 -12.45
N LYS A 105 45.52 -0.94 -13.70
CA LYS A 105 46.28 -1.97 -14.42
C LYS A 105 47.68 -1.40 -14.70
N ILE A 106 48.61 -1.60 -13.78
CA ILE A 106 50.04 -1.38 -14.02
C ILE A 106 50.50 -2.48 -14.99
N LYS A 107 50.50 -2.17 -16.29
CA LYS A 107 51.11 -3.04 -17.30
C LYS A 107 52.61 -2.80 -17.31
N ILE A 108 53.35 -3.61 -16.55
CA ILE A 108 54.81 -3.66 -16.67
C ILE A 108 55.12 -4.28 -18.04
N SER A 109 55.51 -3.46 -19.02
CA SER A 109 55.96 -3.97 -20.32
C SER A 109 57.35 -4.60 -20.14
N GLY A 110 57.63 -5.67 -20.88
CA GLY A 110 58.94 -6.36 -20.81
C GLY A 110 60.13 -5.43 -21.04
N GLY A 111 59.93 -4.31 -21.73
CA GLY A 111 60.93 -3.25 -21.90
C GLY A 111 61.38 -2.62 -20.58
N CYS A 112 60.47 -2.38 -19.61
CA CYS A 112 60.84 -1.80 -18.31
C CYS A 112 61.74 -2.74 -17.50
N VAL A 113 61.53 -4.05 -17.60
CA VAL A 113 62.35 -5.05 -16.93
C VAL A 113 63.75 -5.09 -17.54
N ILE A 114 63.83 -5.09 -18.87
CA ILE A 114 65.12 -5.08 -19.59
C ILE A 114 65.91 -3.81 -19.26
N LEU A 115 65.26 -2.64 -19.24
CA LEU A 115 65.90 -1.36 -18.92
C LEU A 115 66.42 -1.34 -17.48
N ALA A 116 65.65 -1.89 -16.53
CA ALA A 116 66.09 -2.04 -15.14
C ALA A 116 67.32 -2.98 -15.02
N VAL A 117 67.31 -4.12 -15.73
CA VAL A 117 68.45 -5.06 -15.75
C VAL A 117 69.69 -4.39 -16.35
N VAL A 118 69.57 -3.68 -17.47
CA VAL A 118 70.68 -2.96 -18.10
C VAL A 118 71.25 -1.88 -17.18
N LEU A 119 70.40 -1.13 -16.49
CA LEU A 119 70.85 -0.12 -15.52
C LEU A 119 71.59 -0.75 -14.34
N VAL A 120 71.09 -1.85 -13.77
CA VAL A 120 71.74 -2.56 -12.67
C VAL A 120 73.10 -3.12 -13.12
N LEU A 121 73.16 -3.80 -14.26
CA LEU A 121 74.41 -4.34 -14.81
C LEU A 121 75.40 -3.22 -15.14
N GLY A 122 74.93 -2.10 -15.70
CA GLY A 122 75.76 -0.93 -15.99
C GLY A 122 76.35 -0.32 -14.72
N ILE A 123 75.56 -0.16 -13.66
CA ILE A 123 76.04 0.35 -12.36
C ILE A 123 77.04 -0.61 -11.72
N MET A 124 76.84 -1.92 -11.81
CA MET A 124 77.80 -2.92 -11.33
C MET A 124 79.12 -2.88 -12.11
N MET A 125 79.06 -2.63 -13.42
CA MET A 125 80.23 -2.52 -14.30
C MET A 125 81.01 -1.22 -14.06
N TYR A 126 80.33 -0.15 -13.67
CA TYR A 126 80.95 1.15 -13.39
C TYR A 126 81.52 1.26 -11.97
N LYS A 127 81.16 0.35 -11.06
CA LYS A 127 81.68 0.25 -9.68
C LYS A 127 82.87 -0.71 -9.55
N LYS A 128 83.55 -1.03 -10.66
CA LYS A 128 84.77 -1.83 -10.70
C LYS A 128 85.95 -0.94 -11.12
#